data_AF-A0A7V9ZJN7-F1
#
_entry.id   AF-A0A7V9ZJN7-F1
#
_cell.length_a   1.000
_cell.length_b   1.000
_cell.length_c   1.000
_cell.angle_alpha   90.00
_cell.angle_beta   90.00
_cell.angle_gamma   90.00
#
_symmetry.space_group_name_H-M   'P 1'
#
loop_
_entity.id
_entity.type
_entity.pdbx_description
1 polymer ?
#
loop_
_entity_poly.entity_id
_entity_poly.type
_entity_poly.pdbx_seq_one_letter_code
_entity_poly.pdbx_strand_id
1 'polypeptide(L)'
;LGALPLSALLDLTDGLDLNLGAVLGAQVQALRDALAAVDTLQAKLNELAAAEANLSQLVGGNQALLAQIEAAQADVDDAEAAVAAAQAALTAAQGSVTAAQTQISALQAELTTLQSDLAAAETLLAACPALCAPLQTMVDSLNAEVTTVNTEIAAAQAQLTQAQANVTTEQADLAAAQAQLAAAQAALDALLVGLDAGAIEAAQALVDTLQALIDDLLAQLQALLAGLPNLSTLIDQLVGLLGDAPLLSVDRLSLAVESAADSVKGTADVECGATGVSVLGQSLGTLTCGQLSNKFDELTGGIMDVLKGLPVVGGAVPNITVKGLKSNTSASDAPDANGVTNSSASLSALEIGIPSVKLGALIDTLVADAIAQIEGVVASLPAGSAEVQGLLETVKTQLSVLPTGAALEGLNTVGIEAVLGGLTSRSSFQSSARPGTTPPPAVDPPANDPQPQERAQQAPLAAPLPFTGQGSLPIALAVWMVVIGGLLLVSTQRAKTLKAKGNTES
;
A
#
# COMPACT_ATOMS: atom_id res chain seq x y z
N LEU A 1 -83.49 -8.92 -259.51
CA LEU A 1 -84.72 -9.15 -260.30
C LEU A 1 -85.83 -9.46 -259.30
N GLY A 2 -86.98 -8.81 -259.30
CA GLY A 2 -87.38 -7.62 -260.04
C GLY A 2 -88.47 -6.84 -259.29
N ALA A 3 -88.46 -5.51 -259.38
CA ALA A 3 -89.42 -4.58 -258.76
C ALA A 3 -89.46 -4.51 -257.21
N LEU A 4 -88.35 -4.12 -256.58
CA LEU A 4 -88.27 -3.34 -255.33
C LEU A 4 -86.90 -2.60 -255.31
N PRO A 5 -86.76 -1.41 -254.67
CA PRO A 5 -85.63 -0.50 -254.90
C PRO A 5 -84.39 -0.77 -254.04
N LEU A 6 -83.24 -0.31 -254.53
CA LEU A 6 -81.90 -0.59 -253.99
C LEU A 6 -81.58 0.12 -252.65
N SER A 7 -82.41 1.06 -252.22
CA SER A 7 -82.18 1.88 -251.01
C SER A 7 -82.39 1.16 -249.67
N ALA A 8 -82.96 -0.05 -249.67
CA ALA A 8 -83.33 -0.76 -248.44
C ALA A 8 -82.24 -1.70 -247.87
N LEU A 9 -81.06 -1.81 -248.50
CA LEU A 9 -80.07 -2.84 -248.15
C LEU A 9 -78.81 -2.33 -247.41
N LEU A 10 -78.52 -1.02 -247.45
CA LEU A 10 -77.33 -0.47 -246.77
C LEU A 10 -77.52 -0.29 -245.25
N ASP A 11 -78.75 0.01 -244.82
CA ASP A 11 -79.11 0.43 -243.45
C ASP A 11 -79.01 -0.71 -242.40
N LEU A 12 -78.82 -1.96 -242.84
CA LEU A 12 -78.82 -3.14 -241.96
C LEU A 12 -77.42 -3.57 -241.49
N THR A 13 -76.36 -3.11 -242.16
CA THR A 13 -74.98 -3.58 -241.92
C THR A 13 -74.31 -2.89 -240.73
N ASP A 14 -74.46 -1.58 -240.58
CA ASP A 14 -73.75 -0.80 -239.53
C ASP A 14 -74.27 -1.07 -238.12
N GLY A 15 -75.50 -1.59 -237.98
CA GLY A 15 -76.16 -1.81 -236.69
C GLY A 15 -75.65 -2.99 -235.86
N LEU A 16 -74.92 -3.95 -236.45
CA LEU A 16 -74.48 -5.17 -235.75
C LEU A 16 -73.10 -5.04 -235.09
N ASP A 17 -72.12 -4.47 -235.80
CA ASP A 17 -70.72 -4.45 -235.37
C ASP A 17 -70.51 -3.56 -234.13
N LEU A 18 -71.27 -2.46 -234.05
CA LEU A 18 -71.33 -1.56 -232.89
C LEU A 18 -71.77 -2.25 -231.58
N ASN A 19 -72.54 -3.34 -231.66
CA ASN A 19 -73.18 -3.94 -230.49
C ASN A 19 -72.28 -4.98 -229.78
N LEU A 20 -71.59 -5.84 -230.55
CA LEU A 20 -70.79 -6.92 -229.96
C LEU A 20 -69.55 -6.38 -229.19
N GLY A 21 -68.90 -5.34 -229.72
CA GLY A 21 -67.79 -4.66 -229.04
C GLY A 21 -68.21 -4.00 -227.72
N ALA A 22 -69.42 -3.43 -227.66
CA ALA A 22 -69.97 -2.83 -226.45
C ALA A 22 -70.23 -3.87 -225.35
N VAL A 23 -70.79 -5.03 -225.71
CA VAL A 23 -71.08 -6.13 -224.76
C VAL A 23 -69.80 -6.69 -224.14
N LEU A 24 -68.78 -7.04 -224.93
CA LEU A 24 -67.51 -7.53 -224.38
C LEU A 24 -66.76 -6.45 -223.59
N GLY A 25 -66.81 -5.19 -224.05
CA GLY A 25 -66.24 -4.06 -223.32
C GLY A 25 -66.83 -3.89 -221.91
N ALA A 26 -68.16 -3.94 -221.82
CA ALA A 26 -68.88 -3.89 -220.54
C ALA A 26 -68.55 -5.10 -219.64
N GLN A 27 -68.43 -6.30 -220.20
CA GLN A 27 -68.16 -7.51 -219.45
C GLN A 27 -66.71 -7.59 -218.93
N VAL A 28 -65.73 -7.08 -219.70
CA VAL A 28 -64.34 -6.88 -219.25
C VAL A 28 -64.24 -5.78 -218.20
N GLN A 29 -65.02 -4.71 -218.32
CA GLN A 29 -65.08 -3.67 -217.29
C GLN A 29 -65.67 -4.21 -215.98
N ALA A 30 -66.77 -4.96 -216.03
CA ALA A 30 -67.33 -5.60 -214.84
C ALA A 30 -66.35 -6.57 -214.15
N LEU A 31 -65.51 -7.29 -214.90
CA LEU A 31 -64.42 -8.11 -214.32
C LEU A 31 -63.34 -7.25 -213.65
N ARG A 32 -62.98 -6.10 -214.25
CA ARG A 32 -62.01 -5.15 -213.69
C ARG A 32 -62.53 -4.51 -212.40
N ASP A 33 -63.81 -4.13 -212.38
CA ASP A 33 -64.48 -3.56 -211.20
C ASP A 33 -64.60 -4.61 -210.08
N ALA A 34 -64.90 -5.87 -210.43
CA ALA A 34 -64.92 -6.98 -209.48
C ALA A 34 -63.52 -7.28 -208.90
N LEU A 35 -62.45 -7.21 -209.71
CA LEU A 35 -61.08 -7.36 -209.24
C LEU A 35 -60.70 -6.24 -208.27
N ALA A 36 -60.99 -4.98 -208.59
CA ALA A 36 -60.77 -3.85 -207.69
C ALA A 36 -61.60 -3.95 -206.39
N ALA A 37 -62.79 -4.56 -206.43
CA ALA A 37 -63.57 -4.88 -205.24
C ALA A 37 -62.92 -5.99 -204.40
N VAL A 38 -62.28 -7.00 -205.02
CA VAL A 38 -61.48 -8.02 -204.31
C VAL A 38 -60.24 -7.39 -203.66
N ASP A 39 -59.51 -6.52 -204.36
CA ASP A 39 -58.38 -5.78 -203.78
C ASP A 39 -58.83 -4.92 -202.59
N THR A 40 -59.99 -4.28 -202.69
CA THR A 40 -60.61 -3.51 -201.60
C THR A 40 -61.01 -4.39 -200.40
N LEU A 41 -61.51 -5.61 -200.64
CA LEU A 41 -61.82 -6.58 -199.58
C LEU A 41 -60.56 -7.13 -198.93
N GLN A 42 -59.49 -7.36 -199.70
CA GLN A 42 -58.20 -7.78 -199.17
C GLN A 42 -57.56 -6.69 -198.30
N ALA A 43 -57.67 -5.42 -198.69
CA ALA A 43 -57.26 -4.29 -197.85
C ALA A 43 -58.01 -4.29 -196.51
N LYS A 44 -59.35 -4.43 -196.54
CA LYS A 44 -60.17 -4.52 -195.32
C LYS A 44 -59.87 -5.75 -194.45
N LEU A 45 -59.50 -6.88 -195.04
CA LEU A 45 -59.08 -8.07 -194.30
C LEU A 45 -57.75 -7.82 -193.57
N ASN A 46 -56.81 -7.10 -194.21
CA ASN A 46 -55.56 -6.68 -193.58
C ASN A 46 -55.79 -5.66 -192.46
N GLU A 47 -56.72 -4.71 -192.64
CA GLU A 47 -57.14 -3.77 -191.59
C GLU A 47 -57.78 -4.50 -190.39
N LEU A 48 -58.63 -5.49 -190.64
CA LEU A 48 -59.25 -6.31 -189.59
C LEU A 48 -58.21 -7.12 -188.81
N ALA A 49 -57.27 -7.78 -189.49
CA ALA A 49 -56.19 -8.52 -188.84
C ALA A 49 -55.29 -7.60 -187.99
N ALA A 50 -55.05 -6.36 -188.42
CA ALA A 50 -54.36 -5.36 -187.61
C ALA A 50 -55.19 -4.91 -186.40
N ALA A 51 -56.52 -4.76 -186.54
CA ALA A 51 -57.41 -4.45 -185.43
C ALA A 51 -57.50 -5.59 -184.40
N GLU A 52 -57.52 -6.85 -184.84
CA GLU A 52 -57.46 -8.04 -183.97
C GLU A 52 -56.13 -8.12 -183.22
N ALA A 53 -55.00 -7.84 -183.89
CA ALA A 53 -53.69 -7.76 -183.25
C ALA A 53 -53.63 -6.66 -182.18
N ASN A 54 -54.15 -5.46 -182.48
CA ASN A 54 -54.25 -4.35 -181.53
C ASN A 54 -55.17 -4.69 -180.34
N LEU A 55 -56.30 -5.35 -180.58
CA LEU A 55 -57.19 -5.80 -179.51
C LEU A 55 -56.53 -6.85 -178.62
N SER A 56 -55.79 -7.79 -179.21
CA SER A 56 -55.01 -8.80 -178.46
C SER A 56 -53.93 -8.15 -177.59
N GLN A 57 -53.20 -7.15 -178.11
CA GLN A 57 -52.28 -6.35 -177.30
C GLN A 57 -52.97 -5.61 -176.15
N LEU A 58 -54.14 -5.01 -176.41
CA LEU A 58 -54.90 -4.27 -175.39
C LEU A 58 -55.45 -5.21 -174.30
N VAL A 59 -55.90 -6.42 -174.65
CA VAL A 59 -56.33 -7.47 -173.72
C VAL A 59 -55.14 -7.99 -172.88
N GLY A 60 -53.95 -8.12 -173.48
CA GLY A 60 -52.72 -8.44 -172.75
C GLY A 60 -52.31 -7.34 -171.77
N GLY A 61 -52.35 -6.08 -172.21
CA GLY A 61 -52.06 -4.90 -171.39
C GLY A 61 -53.03 -4.75 -170.21
N ASN A 62 -54.33 -4.97 -170.43
CA ASN A 62 -55.34 -4.93 -169.38
C ASN A 62 -55.16 -6.05 -168.35
N GLN A 63 -54.75 -7.26 -168.76
CA GLN A 63 -54.41 -8.34 -167.81
C GLN A 63 -53.13 -8.02 -167.01
N ALA A 64 -52.11 -7.41 -167.63
CA ALA A 64 -50.92 -6.97 -166.92
C ALA A 64 -51.21 -5.83 -165.91
N LEU A 65 -52.10 -4.90 -166.25
CA LEU A 65 -52.59 -3.86 -165.33
C LEU A 65 -53.42 -4.44 -164.19
N LEU A 66 -54.28 -5.43 -164.46
CA LEU A 66 -55.06 -6.11 -163.43
C LEU A 66 -54.15 -6.82 -162.41
N ALA A 67 -53.13 -7.55 -162.87
CA ALA A 67 -52.15 -8.18 -161.99
C ALA A 67 -51.32 -7.15 -161.18
N GLN A 68 -51.05 -5.95 -161.73
CA GLN A 68 -50.42 -4.86 -160.98
C GLN A 68 -51.34 -4.27 -159.92
N ILE A 69 -52.65 -4.18 -160.18
CA ILE A 69 -53.65 -3.73 -159.20
C ILE A 69 -53.80 -4.77 -158.07
N GLU A 70 -53.84 -6.07 -158.39
CA GLU A 70 -53.87 -7.14 -157.39
C GLU A 70 -52.62 -7.14 -156.50
N ALA A 71 -51.43 -6.96 -157.08
CA ALA A 71 -50.19 -6.82 -156.31
C ALA A 71 -50.18 -5.56 -155.43
N ALA A 72 -50.59 -4.41 -155.98
CA ALA A 72 -50.65 -3.16 -155.22
C ALA A 72 -51.71 -3.19 -154.10
N GLN A 73 -52.80 -3.96 -154.26
CA GLN A 73 -53.76 -4.19 -153.18
C GLN A 73 -53.16 -5.05 -152.07
N ALA A 74 -52.40 -6.10 -152.40
CA ALA A 74 -51.69 -6.91 -151.41
C ALA A 74 -50.64 -6.08 -150.64
N ASP A 75 -49.88 -5.22 -151.32
CA ASP A 75 -48.93 -4.28 -150.69
C ASP A 75 -49.64 -3.30 -149.73
N VAL A 76 -50.88 -2.88 -150.05
CA VAL A 76 -51.72 -2.04 -149.18
C VAL A 76 -52.23 -2.82 -147.98
N ASP A 77 -52.75 -4.04 -148.17
CA ASP A 77 -53.27 -4.89 -147.10
C ASP A 77 -52.17 -5.23 -146.07
N ASP A 78 -50.96 -5.57 -146.53
CA ASP A 78 -49.78 -5.79 -145.69
C ASP A 78 -49.33 -4.49 -144.98
N ALA A 79 -49.41 -3.33 -145.63
CA ALA A 79 -49.10 -2.04 -145.02
C ALA A 79 -50.12 -1.64 -143.94
N GLU A 80 -51.42 -1.88 -144.15
CA GLU A 80 -52.45 -1.67 -143.13
C GLU A 80 -52.24 -2.61 -141.92
N ALA A 81 -51.91 -3.88 -142.15
CA ALA A 81 -51.56 -4.82 -141.10
C ALA A 81 -50.31 -4.39 -140.30
N ALA A 82 -49.27 -3.91 -140.97
CA ALA A 82 -48.06 -3.39 -140.34
C ALA A 82 -48.33 -2.11 -139.52
N VAL A 83 -49.19 -1.21 -140.02
CA VAL A 83 -49.62 -0.01 -139.28
C VAL A 83 -50.44 -0.38 -138.05
N ALA A 84 -51.37 -1.33 -138.15
CA ALA A 84 -52.14 -1.83 -136.99
C ALA A 84 -51.24 -2.46 -135.92
N ALA A 85 -50.25 -3.26 -136.33
CA ALA A 85 -49.25 -3.83 -135.41
C ALA A 85 -48.39 -2.75 -134.73
N ALA A 86 -47.96 -1.73 -135.48
CA ALA A 86 -47.19 -0.60 -134.95
C ALA A 86 -48.02 0.25 -133.96
N GLN A 87 -49.31 0.47 -134.23
CA GLN A 87 -50.23 1.15 -133.32
C GLN A 87 -50.41 0.37 -132.01
N ALA A 88 -50.61 -0.96 -132.09
CA ALA A 88 -50.71 -1.81 -130.90
C ALA A 88 -49.42 -1.80 -130.06
N ALA A 89 -48.26 -1.88 -130.71
CA ALA A 89 -46.95 -1.77 -130.05
C ALA A 89 -46.73 -0.40 -129.39
N LEU A 90 -47.15 0.70 -130.04
CA LEU A 90 -47.10 2.04 -129.47
C LEU A 90 -48.00 2.18 -128.24
N THR A 91 -49.23 1.65 -128.28
CA THR A 91 -50.15 1.64 -127.12
C THR A 91 -49.57 0.83 -125.95
N ALA A 92 -48.96 -0.33 -126.22
CA ALA A 92 -48.29 -1.12 -125.20
C ALA A 92 -47.10 -0.36 -124.57
N ALA A 93 -46.27 0.29 -125.39
CA ALA A 93 -45.15 1.11 -124.91
C ALA A 93 -45.61 2.32 -124.08
N GLN A 94 -46.68 3.00 -124.49
CA GLN A 94 -47.31 4.10 -123.72
C GLN A 94 -47.81 3.62 -122.35
N GLY A 95 -48.44 2.43 -122.29
CA GLY A 95 -48.84 1.79 -121.04
C GLY A 95 -47.66 1.47 -120.14
N SER A 96 -46.57 0.92 -120.68
CA SER A 96 -45.33 0.66 -119.94
C SER A 96 -44.68 1.95 -119.40
N VAL A 97 -44.67 3.04 -120.18
CA VAL A 97 -44.16 4.35 -119.72
C VAL A 97 -45.01 4.91 -118.58
N THR A 98 -46.33 4.85 -118.68
CA THR A 98 -47.25 5.29 -117.60
C THR A 98 -47.06 4.48 -116.31
N ALA A 99 -46.87 3.16 -116.44
CA ALA A 99 -46.58 2.29 -115.30
C ALA A 99 -45.23 2.63 -114.63
N ALA A 100 -44.17 2.84 -115.44
CA ALA A 100 -42.86 3.23 -114.94
C ALA A 100 -42.88 4.61 -114.26
N GLN A 101 -43.61 5.58 -114.81
CA GLN A 101 -43.81 6.90 -114.20
C GLN A 101 -44.51 6.79 -112.84
N THR A 102 -45.53 5.93 -112.72
CA THR A 102 -46.24 5.67 -111.47
C THR A 102 -45.31 5.05 -110.40
N GLN A 103 -44.45 4.10 -110.79
CA GLN A 103 -43.44 3.52 -109.90
C GLN A 103 -42.39 4.55 -109.46
N ILE A 104 -41.92 5.41 -110.36
CA ILE A 104 -40.98 6.49 -110.03
C ILE A 104 -41.59 7.47 -109.01
N SER A 105 -42.85 7.88 -109.18
CA SER A 105 -43.53 8.76 -108.21
C SER A 105 -43.75 8.09 -106.85
N ALA A 106 -44.01 6.77 -106.81
CA ALA A 106 -44.10 6.03 -105.55
C ALA A 106 -42.75 5.97 -104.82
N LEU A 107 -41.66 5.64 -105.53
CA LEU A 107 -40.30 5.61 -104.97
C LEU A 107 -39.82 7.00 -104.53
N GLN A 108 -40.23 8.07 -105.22
CA GLN A 108 -39.95 9.45 -104.79
C GLN A 108 -40.64 9.80 -103.46
N ALA A 109 -41.89 9.37 -103.28
CA ALA A 109 -42.60 9.55 -102.01
C ALA A 109 -41.96 8.74 -100.87
N GLU A 110 -41.63 7.47 -101.12
CA GLU A 110 -40.93 6.61 -100.15
C GLU A 110 -39.57 7.19 -99.73
N LEU A 111 -38.78 7.69 -100.69
CA LEU A 111 -37.51 8.37 -100.43
C LEU A 111 -37.70 9.64 -99.57
N THR A 112 -38.76 10.43 -99.81
CA THR A 112 -39.07 11.62 -98.99
C THR A 112 -39.45 11.23 -97.56
N THR A 113 -40.23 10.16 -97.36
CA THR A 113 -40.52 9.62 -96.02
C THR A 113 -39.24 9.17 -95.32
N LEU A 114 -38.40 8.37 -95.99
CA LEU A 114 -37.16 7.84 -95.40
C LEU A 114 -36.14 8.94 -95.05
N GLN A 115 -36.11 10.02 -95.82
CA GLN A 115 -35.32 11.22 -95.50
C GLN A 115 -35.85 11.95 -94.25
N SER A 116 -37.18 12.02 -94.08
CA SER A 116 -37.81 12.59 -92.88
C SER A 116 -37.53 11.74 -91.63
N ASP A 117 -37.63 10.41 -91.75
CA ASP A 117 -37.37 9.48 -90.66
C ASP A 117 -35.89 9.50 -90.24
N LEU A 118 -34.97 9.61 -91.22
CA LEU A 118 -33.54 9.78 -90.95
C LEU A 118 -33.26 11.09 -90.19
N ALA A 119 -33.82 12.22 -90.62
CA ALA A 119 -33.63 13.52 -89.95
C ALA A 119 -34.20 13.51 -88.52
N ALA A 120 -35.31 12.80 -88.28
CA ALA A 120 -35.86 12.59 -86.95
C ALA A 120 -34.93 11.71 -86.07
N ALA A 121 -34.36 10.65 -86.63
CA ALA A 121 -33.41 9.78 -85.94
C ALA A 121 -32.09 10.50 -85.61
N GLU A 122 -31.55 11.32 -86.53
CA GLU A 122 -30.39 12.18 -86.29
C GLU A 122 -30.66 13.20 -85.19
N THR A 123 -31.85 13.81 -85.18
CA THR A 123 -32.28 14.74 -84.11
C THR A 123 -32.34 14.05 -82.75
N LEU A 124 -32.89 12.83 -82.67
CA LEU A 124 -32.95 12.04 -81.45
C LEU A 124 -31.55 11.63 -80.96
N LEU A 125 -30.67 11.24 -81.88
CA LEU A 125 -29.28 10.89 -81.59
C LEU A 125 -28.49 12.10 -81.07
N ALA A 126 -28.69 13.28 -81.65
CA ALA A 126 -28.06 14.53 -81.20
C ALA A 126 -28.58 14.99 -79.81
N ALA A 127 -29.82 14.64 -79.45
CA ALA A 127 -30.37 14.91 -78.12
C ALA A 127 -29.84 13.94 -77.03
N CYS A 128 -29.42 12.73 -77.40
CA CYS A 128 -29.01 11.69 -76.45
C CYS A 128 -27.84 12.11 -75.53
N PRO A 129 -26.74 12.75 -75.99
CA PRO A 129 -25.70 13.28 -75.12
C PRO A 129 -26.19 14.24 -74.03
N ALA A 130 -27.21 15.06 -74.33
CA ALA A 130 -27.80 16.00 -73.37
C ALA A 130 -28.65 15.31 -72.29
N LEU A 131 -29.10 14.08 -72.54
CA LEU A 131 -29.74 13.21 -71.53
C LEU A 131 -28.70 12.40 -70.73
N CYS A 132 -27.63 11.93 -71.39
CA CYS A 132 -26.58 11.16 -70.71
C CYS A 132 -25.72 12.01 -69.75
N ALA A 133 -25.40 13.26 -70.10
CA ALA A 133 -24.56 14.14 -69.29
C ALA A 133 -25.08 14.36 -67.84
N PRO A 134 -26.35 14.77 -67.60
CA PRO A 134 -26.87 14.93 -66.24
C PRO A 134 -26.97 13.60 -65.49
N LEU A 135 -27.23 12.48 -66.17
CA LEU A 135 -27.19 11.15 -65.57
C LEU A 135 -25.78 10.78 -65.08
N GLN A 136 -24.74 11.08 -65.86
CA GLN A 136 -23.36 10.88 -65.44
C GLN A 136 -23.02 11.74 -64.22
N THR A 137 -23.38 13.03 -64.22
CA THR A 137 -23.19 13.91 -63.04
C THR A 137 -23.92 13.41 -61.80
N MET A 138 -25.13 12.84 -61.96
CA MET A 138 -25.87 12.21 -60.85
C MET A 138 -25.16 10.96 -60.32
N VAL A 139 -24.62 10.10 -61.20
CA VAL A 139 -23.81 8.93 -60.81
C VAL A 139 -22.53 9.36 -60.07
N ASP A 140 -21.81 10.37 -60.58
CA ASP A 140 -20.59 10.88 -59.95
C ASP A 140 -20.88 11.48 -58.57
N SER A 141 -22.01 12.19 -58.41
CA SER A 141 -22.47 12.72 -57.13
C SER A 141 -22.82 11.61 -56.13
N LEU A 142 -23.53 10.56 -56.56
CA LEU A 142 -23.87 9.41 -55.71
C LEU A 142 -22.61 8.63 -55.29
N ASN A 143 -21.61 8.50 -56.16
CA ASN A 143 -20.33 7.88 -55.81
C ASN A 143 -19.57 8.69 -54.75
N ALA A 144 -19.63 10.03 -54.80
CA ALA A 144 -19.05 10.90 -53.77
C ALA A 144 -19.80 10.81 -52.43
N GLU A 145 -21.13 10.73 -52.46
CA GLU A 145 -21.97 10.53 -51.27
C GLU A 145 -21.68 9.17 -50.62
N VAL A 146 -21.66 8.07 -51.38
CA VAL A 146 -21.28 6.74 -50.91
C VAL A 146 -19.86 6.71 -50.32
N THR A 147 -18.91 7.45 -50.90
CA THR A 147 -17.53 7.56 -50.36
C THR A 147 -17.53 8.30 -49.02
N THR A 148 -18.37 9.32 -48.86
CA THR A 148 -18.53 10.08 -47.62
C THR A 148 -19.13 9.20 -46.52
N VAL A 149 -20.26 8.53 -46.79
CA VAL A 149 -20.94 7.63 -45.85
C VAL A 149 -20.02 6.47 -45.41
N ASN A 150 -19.24 5.88 -46.32
CA ASN A 150 -18.26 4.85 -45.95
C ASN A 150 -17.16 5.38 -45.00
N THR A 151 -16.77 6.66 -45.14
CA THR A 151 -15.80 7.30 -44.25
C THR A 151 -16.39 7.55 -42.86
N GLU A 152 -17.65 7.99 -42.79
CA GLU A 152 -18.38 8.15 -41.53
C GLU A 152 -18.59 6.82 -40.80
N ILE A 153 -18.94 5.75 -41.53
CA ILE A 153 -19.06 4.39 -40.98
C ILE A 153 -17.73 3.92 -40.37
N ALA A 154 -16.60 4.14 -41.05
CA ALA A 154 -15.28 3.77 -40.53
C ALA A 154 -14.93 4.56 -39.26
N ALA A 155 -15.25 5.85 -39.20
CA ALA A 155 -15.06 6.67 -38.00
C ALA A 155 -15.94 6.19 -36.83
N ALA A 156 -17.22 5.86 -37.08
CA ALA A 156 -18.13 5.33 -36.07
C ALA A 156 -17.68 3.95 -35.54
N GLN A 157 -17.14 3.08 -36.40
CA GLN A 157 -16.55 1.79 -35.99
C GLN A 157 -15.32 1.97 -35.09
N ALA A 158 -14.46 2.95 -35.38
CA ALA A 158 -13.32 3.28 -34.52
C ALA A 158 -13.77 3.81 -33.14
N GLN A 159 -14.77 4.70 -33.10
CA GLN A 159 -15.37 5.20 -31.85
C GLN A 159 -16.03 4.07 -31.03
N LEU A 160 -16.76 3.17 -31.68
CA LEU A 160 -17.36 1.99 -31.01
C LEU A 160 -16.29 1.08 -30.40
N THR A 161 -15.19 0.85 -31.12
CA THR A 161 -14.05 0.06 -30.62
C THR A 161 -13.40 0.72 -29.40
N GLN A 162 -13.23 2.05 -29.41
CA GLN A 162 -12.72 2.80 -28.26
C GLN A 162 -13.68 2.73 -27.06
N ALA A 163 -14.99 2.87 -27.29
CA ALA A 163 -15.99 2.75 -26.24
C ALA A 163 -16.00 1.35 -25.58
N GLN A 164 -15.86 0.29 -26.38
CA GLN A 164 -15.74 -1.08 -25.87
C GLN A 164 -14.48 -1.29 -25.03
N ALA A 165 -13.35 -0.69 -25.44
CA ALA A 165 -12.12 -0.72 -24.65
C ALA A 165 -12.28 0.02 -23.31
N ASN A 166 -12.89 1.21 -23.32
CA ASN A 166 -13.16 1.98 -22.10
C ASN A 166 -14.06 1.21 -21.11
N VAL A 167 -15.16 0.63 -21.59
CA VAL A 167 -16.07 -0.20 -20.77
C VAL A 167 -15.34 -1.41 -20.18
N THR A 168 -14.38 -2.00 -20.90
CA THR A 168 -13.56 -3.11 -20.38
C THR A 168 -12.65 -2.65 -19.24
N THR A 169 -12.05 -1.46 -19.34
CA THR A 169 -11.26 -0.84 -18.27
C THR A 169 -12.12 -0.51 -17.06
N GLU A 170 -13.27 0.14 -17.25
CA GLU A 170 -14.21 0.49 -16.15
C GLU A 170 -14.72 -0.75 -15.40
N GLN A 171 -14.92 -1.89 -16.09
CA GLN A 171 -15.25 -3.16 -15.45
C GLN A 171 -14.10 -3.72 -14.60
N ALA A 172 -12.85 -3.57 -15.04
CA ALA A 172 -11.67 -3.98 -14.27
C ALA A 172 -11.46 -3.08 -13.03
N ASP A 173 -11.61 -1.76 -13.19
CA ASP A 173 -11.53 -0.80 -12.08
C ASP A 173 -12.65 -1.02 -11.05
N LEU A 174 -13.88 -1.31 -11.51
CA LEU A 174 -15.00 -1.67 -10.63
C LEU A 174 -14.72 -2.96 -9.84
N ALA A 175 -14.15 -3.99 -10.49
CA ALA A 175 -13.77 -5.23 -9.80
C ALA A 175 -12.65 -5.00 -8.77
N ALA A 176 -11.67 -4.14 -9.09
CA ALA A 176 -10.61 -3.75 -8.16
C ALA A 176 -11.17 -2.96 -6.95
N ALA A 177 -12.10 -2.03 -7.19
CA ALA A 177 -12.78 -1.27 -6.13
C ALA A 177 -13.64 -2.18 -5.22
N GLN A 178 -14.33 -3.18 -5.80
CA GLN A 178 -15.08 -4.19 -5.03
C GLN A 178 -14.14 -5.05 -4.17
N ALA A 179 -12.98 -5.46 -4.69
CA ALA A 179 -11.98 -6.18 -3.91
C ALA A 179 -11.38 -5.33 -2.76
N GLN A 180 -11.13 -4.04 -3.00
CA GLN A 180 -10.71 -3.11 -1.94
C GLN A 180 -11.80 -2.92 -0.87
N LEU A 181 -13.08 -2.81 -1.26
CA LEU A 181 -14.20 -2.70 -0.32
C LEU A 181 -14.32 -3.95 0.55
N ALA A 182 -14.22 -5.15 -0.05
CA ALA A 182 -14.25 -6.41 0.69
C ALA A 182 -13.06 -6.56 1.65
N ALA A 183 -11.86 -6.12 1.24
CA ALA A 183 -10.69 -6.08 2.12
C ALA A 183 -10.85 -5.08 3.29
N ALA A 184 -11.44 -3.91 3.03
CA ALA A 184 -11.74 -2.92 4.06
C ALA A 184 -12.83 -3.39 5.05
N GLN A 185 -13.84 -4.12 4.56
CA GLN A 185 -14.85 -4.77 5.40
C GLN A 185 -14.22 -5.85 6.29
N ALA A 186 -13.43 -6.76 5.72
CA ALA A 186 -12.73 -7.79 6.49
C ALA A 186 -11.74 -7.19 7.52
N ALA A 187 -11.09 -6.07 7.20
CA ALA A 187 -10.25 -5.34 8.15
C ALA A 187 -11.05 -4.66 9.26
N LEU A 188 -12.25 -4.14 8.96
CA LEU A 188 -13.16 -3.58 9.97
C LEU A 188 -13.71 -4.69 10.89
N ASP A 189 -14.15 -5.81 10.34
CA ASP A 189 -14.63 -6.97 11.10
C ASP A 189 -13.52 -7.52 12.02
N ALA A 190 -12.29 -7.65 11.51
CA ALA A 190 -11.12 -8.05 12.31
C ALA A 190 -10.78 -7.03 13.41
N LEU A 191 -10.96 -5.72 13.17
CA LEU A 191 -10.79 -4.69 14.19
C LEU A 191 -11.91 -4.76 15.25
N LEU A 192 -13.14 -5.08 14.84
CA LEU A 192 -14.31 -5.18 15.71
C LEU A 192 -14.25 -6.43 16.59
N VAL A 193 -13.69 -7.53 16.08
CA VAL A 193 -13.29 -8.70 16.88
C VAL A 193 -12.09 -8.37 17.78
N GLY A 194 -11.10 -7.61 17.31
CA GLY A 194 -10.00 -7.12 18.15
C GLY A 194 -10.42 -6.14 19.26
N LEU A 195 -11.63 -5.57 19.15
CA LEU A 195 -12.33 -4.74 20.12
C LEU A 195 -13.39 -5.52 20.91
N ASP A 196 -13.50 -6.84 20.72
CA ASP A 196 -14.47 -7.66 21.44
C ASP A 196 -14.11 -7.88 22.91
N ALA A 197 -14.94 -8.66 23.59
CA ALA A 197 -14.83 -8.93 25.01
C ALA A 197 -13.41 -9.32 25.44
N GLY A 198 -12.63 -10.06 24.65
CA GLY A 198 -11.32 -10.56 25.08
C GLY A 198 -10.33 -9.46 25.49
N ALA A 199 -10.30 -8.32 24.79
CA ALA A 199 -9.41 -7.20 25.13
C ALA A 199 -9.89 -6.41 26.35
N ILE A 200 -11.22 -6.26 26.49
CA ILE A 200 -11.84 -5.52 27.59
C ILE A 200 -11.83 -6.35 28.87
N GLU A 201 -12.15 -7.65 28.80
CA GLU A 201 -12.06 -8.60 29.91
C GLU A 201 -10.62 -8.77 30.40
N ALA A 202 -9.63 -8.79 29.51
CA ALA A 202 -8.22 -8.82 29.91
C ALA A 202 -7.82 -7.54 30.66
N ALA A 203 -8.26 -6.36 30.21
CA ALA A 203 -8.04 -5.10 30.91
C ALA A 203 -8.78 -5.06 32.25
N GLN A 204 -10.03 -5.54 32.30
CA GLN A 204 -10.86 -5.61 33.50
C GLN A 204 -10.25 -6.55 34.55
N ALA A 205 -9.81 -7.75 34.16
CA ALA A 205 -9.14 -8.69 35.07
C ALA A 205 -7.80 -8.16 35.59
N LEU A 206 -7.09 -7.34 34.81
CA LEU A 206 -5.86 -6.66 35.26
C LEU A 206 -6.19 -5.55 36.27
N VAL A 207 -7.28 -4.80 36.07
CA VAL A 207 -7.81 -3.84 37.06
C VAL A 207 -8.25 -4.56 38.34
N ASP A 208 -8.99 -5.66 38.25
CA ASP A 208 -9.44 -6.45 39.41
C ASP A 208 -8.25 -7.05 40.18
N THR A 209 -7.19 -7.48 39.47
CA THR A 209 -5.93 -7.95 40.07
C THR A 209 -5.19 -6.82 40.79
N LEU A 210 -5.11 -5.63 40.19
CA LEU A 210 -4.53 -4.44 40.82
C LEU A 210 -5.33 -4.00 42.05
N GLN A 211 -6.66 -4.05 41.98
CA GLN A 211 -7.56 -3.72 43.08
C GLN A 211 -7.32 -4.66 44.27
N ALA A 212 -7.30 -5.98 44.04
CA ALA A 212 -7.03 -6.97 45.08
C ALA A 212 -5.62 -6.81 45.70
N LEU A 213 -4.62 -6.45 44.89
CA LEU A 213 -3.24 -6.23 45.36
C LEU A 213 -3.11 -4.92 46.17
N ILE A 214 -3.87 -3.87 45.82
CA ILE A 214 -4.01 -2.66 46.63
C ILE A 214 -4.69 -3.00 47.96
N ASP A 215 -5.80 -3.74 47.95
CA ASP A 215 -6.54 -4.09 49.17
C ASP A 215 -5.70 -4.96 50.13
N ASP A 216 -4.92 -5.92 49.61
CA ASP A 216 -3.98 -6.71 50.42
C ASP A 216 -2.81 -5.86 50.97
N LEU A 217 -2.20 -4.99 50.16
CA LEU A 217 -1.14 -4.09 50.63
C LEU A 217 -1.66 -3.11 51.69
N LEU A 218 -2.91 -2.68 51.59
CA LEU A 218 -3.58 -1.81 52.55
C LEU A 218 -3.90 -2.58 53.86
N ALA A 219 -4.28 -3.85 53.77
CA ALA A 219 -4.43 -4.75 54.91
C ALA A 219 -3.08 -5.05 55.60
N GLN A 220 -2.00 -5.28 54.84
CA GLN A 220 -0.64 -5.41 55.37
C GLN A 220 -0.20 -4.13 56.09
N LEU A 221 -0.46 -2.95 55.51
CA LEU A 221 -0.14 -1.66 56.14
C LEU A 221 -0.93 -1.44 57.43
N GLN A 222 -2.22 -1.82 57.47
CA GLN A 222 -3.04 -1.78 58.69
C GLN A 222 -2.51 -2.75 59.76
N ALA A 223 -2.11 -3.97 59.38
CA ALA A 223 -1.52 -4.94 60.28
C ALA A 223 -0.17 -4.46 60.83
N LEU A 224 0.68 -3.83 60.01
CA LEU A 224 1.94 -3.22 60.44
C LEU A 224 1.70 -2.05 61.41
N LEU A 225 0.71 -1.20 61.12
CA LEU A 225 0.34 -0.06 61.97
C LEU A 225 -0.29 -0.49 63.31
N ALA A 226 -1.00 -1.62 63.35
CA ALA A 226 -1.53 -2.23 64.57
C ALA A 226 -0.47 -3.04 65.34
N GLY A 227 0.51 -3.61 64.64
CA GLY A 227 1.62 -4.38 65.20
C GLY A 227 2.76 -3.52 65.74
N LEU A 228 2.90 -2.28 65.28
CA LEU A 228 3.77 -1.27 65.88
C LEU A 228 3.30 -0.99 67.32
N PRO A 229 4.10 -1.32 68.36
CA PRO A 229 3.75 -0.98 69.73
C PRO A 229 3.69 0.55 69.83
N ASN A 230 2.52 1.08 70.19
CA ASN A 230 2.34 2.50 70.40
C ASN A 230 3.32 2.97 71.50
N LEU A 231 3.75 4.23 71.48
CA LEU A 231 4.81 4.71 72.37
C LEU A 231 4.45 4.52 73.85
N SER A 232 3.16 4.55 74.21
CA SER A 232 2.69 4.11 75.54
C SER A 232 3.07 2.65 75.79
N THR A 233 2.65 1.71 74.94
CA THR A 233 2.92 0.27 75.10
C THR A 233 4.42 -0.05 75.22
N LEU A 234 5.27 0.64 74.46
CA LEU A 234 6.72 0.48 74.57
C LEU A 234 7.26 1.05 75.89
N ILE A 235 6.74 2.19 76.36
CA ILE A 235 7.04 2.75 77.69
C ILE A 235 6.52 1.85 78.81
N ASP A 236 5.30 1.33 78.71
CA ASP A 236 4.66 0.45 79.69
C ASP A 236 5.42 -0.88 79.80
N GLN A 237 5.91 -1.43 78.68
CA GLN A 237 6.84 -2.56 78.67
C GLN A 237 8.19 -2.20 79.32
N LEU A 238 8.79 -1.06 78.99
CA LEU A 238 10.05 -0.61 79.60
C LEU A 238 9.90 -0.37 81.12
N VAL A 239 8.77 0.17 81.55
CA VAL A 239 8.44 0.50 82.94
C VAL A 239 8.07 -0.75 83.74
N GLY A 240 7.42 -1.74 83.14
CA GLY A 240 7.29 -3.07 83.74
C GLY A 240 8.66 -3.73 83.95
N LEU A 241 9.46 -3.78 82.88
CA LEU A 241 10.81 -4.37 82.89
C LEU A 241 11.76 -3.66 83.89
N LEU A 242 11.72 -2.33 84.01
CA LEU A 242 12.49 -1.59 85.03
C LEU A 242 11.82 -1.58 86.42
N GLY A 243 10.51 -1.80 86.52
CA GLY A 243 9.79 -1.89 87.79
C GLY A 243 10.07 -3.20 88.53
N ASP A 244 10.22 -4.29 87.77
CA ASP A 244 10.65 -5.59 88.29
C ASP A 244 12.19 -5.70 88.45
N ALA A 245 12.97 -4.76 87.90
CA ALA A 245 14.42 -4.72 88.05
C ALA A 245 14.82 -4.34 89.51
N PRO A 246 15.51 -5.22 90.27
CA PRO A 246 15.59 -5.07 91.73
C PRO A 246 16.58 -4.00 92.24
N LEU A 247 16.26 -2.71 92.04
CA LEU A 247 17.09 -1.57 92.45
C LEU A 247 17.55 -1.68 93.92
N LEU A 248 18.87 -1.86 94.09
CA LEU A 248 19.56 -2.07 95.36
C LEU A 248 20.20 -0.76 95.86
N SER A 249 19.74 -0.25 97.00
CA SER A 249 20.39 0.86 97.72
C SER A 249 21.24 0.33 98.87
N VAL A 250 22.31 1.06 99.21
CA VAL A 250 23.14 0.81 100.40
C VAL A 250 23.50 2.17 101.02
N ASP A 251 22.86 2.53 102.14
CA ASP A 251 23.09 3.83 102.79
C ASP A 251 24.51 3.96 103.37
N ARG A 252 24.99 2.89 104.04
CA ARG A 252 26.34 2.83 104.61
C ARG A 252 26.93 1.43 104.53
N LEU A 253 28.03 1.33 103.81
CA LEU A 253 28.90 0.16 103.77
C LEU A 253 30.09 0.38 104.72
N SER A 254 30.22 -0.46 105.75
CA SER A 254 31.34 -0.45 106.69
C SER A 254 32.26 -1.65 106.41
N LEU A 255 33.56 -1.37 106.27
CA LEU A 255 34.61 -2.36 106.06
C LEU A 255 35.66 -2.20 107.17
N ALA A 256 35.73 -3.15 108.09
CA ALA A 256 36.85 -3.32 109.00
C ALA A 256 37.60 -4.61 108.63
N VAL A 257 38.93 -4.56 108.73
CA VAL A 257 39.83 -5.68 108.44
C VAL A 257 40.89 -5.66 109.54
N GLU A 258 40.65 -6.43 110.60
CA GLU A 258 41.49 -6.40 111.80
C GLU A 258 42.29 -7.69 111.93
N SER A 259 43.60 -7.54 112.12
CA SER A 259 44.50 -8.63 112.44
C SER A 259 45.34 -8.23 113.64
N ALA A 260 45.29 -9.03 114.70
CA ALA A 260 46.12 -8.89 115.89
C ALA A 260 46.87 -10.20 116.14
N ALA A 261 48.04 -10.11 116.75
CA ALA A 261 48.89 -11.24 117.08
C ALA A 261 49.55 -10.95 118.44
N ASP A 262 49.56 -11.93 119.34
CA ASP A 262 50.14 -11.80 120.69
C ASP A 262 51.00 -13.02 121.06
N SER A 263 51.44 -13.13 122.32
CA SER A 263 52.27 -14.25 122.78
C SER A 263 51.53 -15.59 122.90
N VAL A 264 50.24 -15.65 122.57
CA VAL A 264 49.36 -16.81 122.74
C VAL A 264 48.76 -17.26 121.41
N LYS A 265 48.26 -16.34 120.57
CA LYS A 265 47.68 -16.68 119.26
C LYS A 265 47.65 -15.49 118.28
N GLY A 266 47.31 -15.80 117.03
CA GLY A 266 46.77 -14.82 116.09
C GLY A 266 45.25 -14.71 116.23
N THR A 267 44.71 -13.55 115.90
CA THR A 267 43.28 -13.33 115.63
C THR A 267 43.15 -12.50 114.37
N ALA A 268 42.37 -12.98 113.39
CA ALA A 268 42.07 -12.26 112.16
C ALA A 268 40.54 -12.23 111.98
N ASP A 269 39.98 -11.03 111.81
CA ASP A 269 38.55 -10.84 111.55
C ASP A 269 38.32 -9.81 110.42
N VAL A 270 37.20 -9.96 109.73
CA VAL A 270 36.75 -9.07 108.65
C VAL A 270 35.29 -8.72 108.92
N GLU A 271 35.08 -7.77 109.82
CA GLU A 271 33.76 -7.18 110.03
C GLU A 271 33.43 -6.26 108.84
N CYS A 272 32.81 -6.85 107.82
CA CYS A 272 32.17 -6.11 106.74
C CYS A 272 30.65 -6.21 106.89
N GLY A 273 30.03 -5.10 107.27
CA GLY A 273 28.60 -4.93 107.41
C GLY A 273 28.06 -3.83 106.49
N ALA A 274 26.96 -4.10 105.81
CA ALA A 274 26.18 -3.10 105.11
C ALA A 274 24.91 -2.76 105.91
N THR A 275 24.65 -1.48 106.08
CA THR A 275 23.53 -0.92 106.86
C THR A 275 22.68 -0.02 105.97
N GLY A 276 21.35 -0.04 106.17
CA GLY A 276 20.42 0.64 105.27
C GLY A 276 20.45 0.03 103.86
N VAL A 277 20.53 -1.30 103.76
CA VAL A 277 20.41 -1.99 102.47
C VAL A 277 18.94 -2.17 102.14
N SER A 278 18.50 -1.75 100.95
CA SER A 278 17.14 -2.01 100.48
C SER A 278 17.11 -2.49 99.03
N VAL A 279 16.14 -3.36 98.71
CA VAL A 279 15.81 -3.77 97.33
C VAL A 279 14.35 -3.46 97.10
N LEU A 280 14.03 -2.71 96.04
CA LEU A 280 12.65 -2.29 95.73
C LEU A 280 11.94 -1.63 96.94
N GLY A 281 12.69 -0.88 97.75
CA GLY A 281 12.21 -0.23 98.98
C GLY A 281 12.02 -1.15 100.19
N GLN A 282 12.21 -2.47 100.08
CA GLN A 282 12.20 -3.37 101.23
C GLN A 282 13.58 -3.41 101.89
N SER A 283 13.64 -3.07 103.18
CA SER A 283 14.89 -3.11 103.95
C SER A 283 15.31 -4.55 104.25
N LEU A 284 16.55 -4.89 103.87
CA LEU A 284 17.17 -6.21 104.10
C LEU A 284 17.94 -6.28 105.42
N GLY A 285 17.87 -5.24 106.25
CA GLY A 285 18.55 -5.18 107.55
C GLY A 285 20.06 -4.99 107.42
N THR A 286 20.82 -5.65 108.29
CA THR A 286 22.29 -5.65 108.29
C THR A 286 22.81 -6.89 107.56
N LEU A 287 23.48 -6.70 106.42
CA LEU A 287 24.03 -7.79 105.61
C LEU A 287 25.55 -7.86 105.76
N THR A 288 26.09 -9.09 105.82
CA THR A 288 27.53 -9.32 105.71
C THR A 288 28.02 -9.17 104.26
N CYS A 289 29.30 -8.85 104.05
CA CYS A 289 29.91 -8.75 102.71
C CYS A 289 29.56 -9.91 101.76
N GLY A 290 29.60 -11.16 102.24
CA GLY A 290 29.28 -12.34 101.42
C GLY A 290 27.81 -12.40 101.01
N GLN A 291 26.89 -12.05 101.91
CA GLN A 291 25.46 -11.96 101.58
C GLN A 291 25.17 -10.79 100.64
N LEU A 292 25.87 -9.67 100.81
CA LEU A 292 25.76 -8.51 99.93
C LEU A 292 26.28 -8.81 98.51
N SER A 293 27.44 -9.48 98.38
CA SER A 293 27.96 -9.94 97.07
C SER A 293 26.94 -10.83 96.38
N ASN A 294 26.38 -11.82 97.08
CA ASN A 294 25.35 -12.70 96.51
C ASN A 294 24.11 -11.90 96.05
N LYS A 295 23.73 -10.82 96.75
CA LYS A 295 22.62 -9.94 96.32
C LYS A 295 22.98 -9.06 95.12
N PHE A 296 24.23 -8.65 94.95
CA PHE A 296 24.69 -8.03 93.69
C PHE A 296 24.72 -9.03 92.54
N ASP A 297 25.09 -10.30 92.78
CA ASP A 297 25.08 -11.36 91.77
C ASP A 297 23.64 -11.72 91.35
N GLU A 298 22.71 -11.88 92.30
CA GLU A 298 21.27 -12.05 92.05
C GLU A 298 20.66 -10.88 91.28
N LEU A 299 21.00 -9.63 91.65
CA LEU A 299 20.59 -8.42 90.94
C LEU A 299 21.10 -8.40 89.50
N THR A 300 22.37 -8.77 89.31
CA THR A 300 22.99 -8.84 87.97
C THR A 300 22.28 -9.88 87.10
N GLY A 301 21.93 -11.04 87.67
CA GLY A 301 21.11 -12.05 87.00
C GLY A 301 19.73 -11.53 86.62
N GLY A 302 19.01 -10.90 87.56
CA GLY A 302 17.68 -10.33 87.33
C GLY A 302 17.66 -9.25 86.24
N ILE A 303 18.61 -8.31 86.27
CA ILE A 303 18.75 -7.29 85.21
C ILE A 303 19.08 -7.95 83.86
N MET A 304 19.93 -8.97 83.83
CA MET A 304 20.25 -9.69 82.60
C MET A 304 19.06 -10.47 82.02
N ASP A 305 18.18 -11.02 82.86
CA ASP A 305 16.95 -11.68 82.40
C ASP A 305 15.88 -10.68 81.95
N VAL A 306 15.74 -9.55 82.65
CA VAL A 306 14.95 -8.39 82.20
C VAL A 306 15.42 -7.89 80.83
N LEU A 307 16.73 -7.71 80.64
CA LEU A 307 17.29 -7.21 79.37
C LEU A 307 17.11 -8.19 78.19
N LYS A 308 17.04 -9.50 78.43
CA LYS A 308 16.64 -10.50 77.41
C LYS A 308 15.16 -10.40 77.02
N GLY A 309 14.33 -9.77 77.86
CA GLY A 309 12.91 -9.56 77.62
C GLY A 309 12.57 -8.38 76.69
N LEU A 310 13.52 -7.48 76.41
CA LEU A 310 13.32 -6.45 75.39
C LEU A 310 13.42 -7.06 73.98
N PRO A 311 12.60 -6.60 73.00
CA PRO A 311 12.64 -7.08 71.62
C PRO A 311 13.83 -6.49 70.83
N VAL A 312 15.06 -6.68 71.33
CA VAL A 312 16.31 -6.23 70.68
C VAL A 312 16.84 -7.34 69.77
N VAL A 313 16.36 -7.34 68.52
CA VAL A 313 16.81 -8.26 67.47
C VAL A 313 18.31 -8.08 67.23
N GLY A 314 19.09 -9.15 67.44
CA GLY A 314 20.56 -9.13 67.27
C GLY A 314 21.37 -9.52 68.52
N GLY A 315 20.76 -9.69 69.70
CA GLY A 315 21.39 -10.34 70.86
C GLY A 315 22.49 -9.55 71.58
N ALA A 316 22.67 -8.26 71.27
CA ALA A 316 23.67 -7.38 71.88
C ALA A 316 23.29 -6.89 73.30
N VAL A 317 22.96 -7.82 74.20
CA VAL A 317 22.66 -7.51 75.61
C VAL A 317 23.97 -7.19 76.35
N PRO A 318 24.11 -6.03 77.03
CA PRO A 318 25.33 -5.67 77.74
C PRO A 318 25.50 -6.57 78.97
N ASN A 319 26.48 -7.48 78.91
CA ASN A 319 26.79 -8.41 80.00
C ASN A 319 27.43 -7.68 81.20
N ILE A 320 26.59 -7.23 82.13
CA ILE A 320 27.01 -6.63 83.41
C ILE A 320 27.76 -7.69 84.22
N THR A 321 28.91 -7.33 84.78
CA THR A 321 29.68 -8.21 85.68
C THR A 321 29.98 -7.49 86.98
N VAL A 322 29.62 -8.12 88.10
CA VAL A 322 30.05 -7.72 89.45
C VAL A 322 30.90 -8.85 90.02
N LYS A 323 32.02 -8.51 90.67
CA LYS A 323 32.91 -9.46 91.35
C LYS A 323 33.56 -8.79 92.55
N GLY A 324 33.46 -9.36 93.74
CA GLY A 324 34.26 -8.85 94.85
C GLY A 324 33.77 -9.18 96.25
N LEU A 325 34.18 -8.34 97.21
CA LEU A 325 33.78 -8.38 98.62
C LEU A 325 33.94 -9.75 99.31
N LYS A 326 34.88 -10.58 98.84
CA LYS A 326 35.15 -11.89 99.45
C LYS A 326 36.14 -11.72 100.59
N SER A 327 35.70 -12.00 101.81
CA SER A 327 36.57 -12.02 102.99
C SER A 327 37.40 -13.30 103.02
N ASN A 328 38.64 -13.16 103.48
CA ASN A 328 39.57 -14.25 103.72
C ASN A 328 40.40 -13.92 104.97
N THR A 329 40.16 -14.67 106.04
CA THR A 329 40.89 -14.60 107.30
C THR A 329 41.75 -15.84 107.48
N SER A 330 42.90 -15.68 108.12
CA SER A 330 43.77 -16.78 108.52
C SER A 330 44.53 -16.36 109.77
N ALA A 331 44.54 -17.22 110.79
CA ALA A 331 45.16 -16.96 112.07
C ALA A 331 45.82 -18.24 112.61
N SER A 332 46.88 -18.09 113.39
CA SER A 332 47.55 -19.20 114.07
C SER A 332 46.96 -19.42 115.47
N ASP A 333 46.41 -20.59 115.75
CA ASP A 333 45.78 -20.93 117.05
C ASP A 333 46.76 -20.96 118.24
N ALA A 334 48.05 -21.08 117.96
CA ALA A 334 49.16 -21.06 118.91
C ALA A 334 50.42 -20.46 118.25
N PRO A 335 51.48 -20.10 119.01
CA PRO A 335 52.75 -19.66 118.43
C PRO A 335 53.47 -20.82 117.74
N ASP A 336 54.22 -20.51 116.68
CA ASP A 336 55.06 -21.51 116.00
C ASP A 336 56.29 -21.93 116.82
N ALA A 337 57.11 -22.82 116.28
CA ALA A 337 58.33 -23.30 116.93
C ALA A 337 59.39 -22.22 117.20
N ASN A 338 59.24 -21.01 116.62
CA ASN A 338 60.08 -19.84 116.82
C ASN A 338 59.43 -18.80 117.76
N GLY A 339 58.28 -19.13 118.36
CA GLY A 339 57.49 -18.25 119.21
C GLY A 339 56.75 -17.15 118.44
N VAL A 340 56.53 -17.33 117.13
CA VAL A 340 55.83 -16.37 116.26
C VAL A 340 54.36 -16.76 116.11
N THR A 341 53.46 -15.84 116.44
CA THR A 341 52.05 -15.91 116.01
C THR A 341 51.86 -15.03 114.78
N ASN A 342 50.98 -15.46 113.87
CA ASN A 342 50.63 -14.72 112.66
C ASN A 342 49.11 -14.62 112.53
N SER A 343 48.64 -13.49 112.03
CA SER A 343 47.27 -13.29 111.59
C SER A 343 47.22 -12.43 110.33
N SER A 344 46.29 -12.74 109.44
CA SER A 344 46.02 -11.97 108.24
C SER A 344 44.52 -11.94 107.98
N ALA A 345 43.98 -10.74 107.87
CA ALA A 345 42.61 -10.47 107.47
C ALA A 345 42.63 -9.78 106.10
N SER A 346 41.71 -10.13 105.21
CA SER A 346 41.65 -9.54 103.88
C SER A 346 40.24 -9.56 103.29
N LEU A 347 39.96 -8.57 102.45
CA LEU A 347 38.73 -8.43 101.67
C LEU A 347 39.11 -8.10 100.22
N SER A 348 38.61 -8.89 99.26
CA SER A 348 38.89 -8.65 97.85
C SER A 348 38.33 -7.30 97.38
N ALA A 349 38.97 -6.71 96.36
CA ALA A 349 38.41 -5.58 95.63
C ALA A 349 36.97 -5.87 95.13
N LEU A 350 36.20 -4.81 94.90
CA LEU A 350 34.90 -4.87 94.23
C LEU A 350 35.02 -4.27 92.84
N GLU A 351 34.94 -5.12 91.83
CA GLU A 351 34.93 -4.77 90.41
C GLU A 351 33.48 -4.78 89.91
N ILE A 352 33.03 -3.66 89.34
CA ILE A 352 31.76 -3.53 88.62
C ILE A 352 32.08 -3.09 87.20
N GLY A 353 31.78 -3.95 86.22
CA GLY A 353 32.01 -3.69 84.80
C GLY A 353 30.70 -3.75 84.00
N ILE A 354 30.36 -2.65 83.34
CA ILE A 354 29.27 -2.54 82.36
C ILE A 354 29.92 -2.29 80.99
N PRO A 355 29.89 -3.24 80.04
CA PRO A 355 30.52 -3.08 78.74
C PRO A 355 29.76 -2.07 77.86
N SER A 356 30.50 -1.38 76.99
CA SER A 356 29.92 -0.45 76.02
C SER A 356 29.26 -1.18 74.84
N VAL A 357 28.08 -0.71 74.44
CA VAL A 357 27.31 -1.23 73.30
C VAL A 357 27.60 -0.36 72.08
N LYS A 358 27.96 -0.98 70.95
CA LYS A 358 28.19 -0.32 69.67
C LYS A 358 26.85 -0.07 68.96
N LEU A 359 26.46 1.19 68.77
CA LEU A 359 25.12 1.49 68.25
C LEU A 359 24.93 1.14 66.76
N GLY A 360 25.99 1.23 65.95
CA GLY A 360 25.94 0.95 64.51
C GLY A 360 25.45 -0.46 64.15
N ALA A 361 25.88 -1.49 64.89
CA ALA A 361 25.51 -2.88 64.62
C ALA A 361 24.00 -3.15 64.77
N LEU A 362 23.31 -2.36 65.59
CA LEU A 362 21.85 -2.44 65.75
C LEU A 362 21.12 -1.95 64.49
N ILE A 363 21.67 -0.92 63.85
CA ILE A 363 21.09 -0.28 62.66
C ILE A 363 21.40 -1.08 61.39
N ASP A 364 22.61 -1.62 61.25
CA ASP A 364 22.92 -2.56 60.15
C ASP A 364 21.99 -3.79 60.16
N THR A 365 21.69 -4.33 61.35
CA THR A 365 20.74 -5.45 61.53
C THR A 365 19.32 -5.06 61.09
N LEU A 366 18.85 -3.86 61.49
CA LEU A 366 17.50 -3.39 61.18
C LEU A 366 17.31 -3.06 59.69
N VAL A 367 18.32 -2.50 59.03
CA VAL A 367 18.31 -2.22 57.58
C VAL A 367 18.35 -3.52 56.76
N ALA A 368 19.14 -4.50 57.19
CA ALA A 368 19.20 -5.81 56.52
C ALA A 368 17.86 -6.56 56.55
N ASP A 369 17.15 -6.56 57.69
CA ASP A 369 15.86 -7.24 57.81
C ASP A 369 14.77 -6.54 56.97
N ALA A 370 14.76 -5.20 56.93
CA ALA A 370 13.86 -4.43 56.06
C ALA A 370 14.08 -4.74 54.56
N ILE A 371 15.33 -4.92 54.12
CA ILE A 371 15.64 -5.34 52.74
C ILE A 371 15.12 -6.77 52.48
N ALA A 372 15.34 -7.70 53.41
CA ALA A 372 14.90 -9.08 53.27
C ALA A 372 13.36 -9.22 53.19
N GLN A 373 12.61 -8.45 53.99
CA GLN A 373 11.14 -8.41 53.91
C GLN A 373 10.65 -7.89 52.55
N ILE A 374 11.30 -6.85 52.01
CA ILE A 374 10.99 -6.34 50.66
C ILE A 374 11.28 -7.38 49.58
N GLU A 375 12.43 -8.07 49.62
CA GLU A 375 12.75 -9.14 48.65
C GLU A 375 11.76 -10.32 48.73
N GLY A 376 11.20 -10.61 49.91
CA GLY A 376 10.13 -11.59 50.08
C GLY A 376 8.83 -11.21 49.37
N VAL A 377 8.39 -9.95 49.47
CA VAL A 377 7.20 -9.43 48.75
C VAL A 377 7.43 -9.42 47.25
N VAL A 378 8.65 -9.14 46.79
CA VAL A 378 9.00 -9.15 45.36
C VAL A 378 8.87 -10.54 44.76
N ALA A 379 9.27 -11.58 45.49
CA ALA A 379 9.23 -12.96 45.04
C ALA A 379 7.80 -13.53 44.86
N SER A 380 6.77 -12.86 45.36
CA SER A 380 5.36 -13.28 45.21
C SER A 380 4.62 -12.62 44.03
N LEU A 381 5.23 -11.64 43.35
CA LEU A 381 4.60 -10.93 42.23
C LEU A 381 4.57 -11.78 40.94
N PRO A 382 3.44 -11.82 40.21
CA PRO A 382 3.31 -12.60 38.97
C PRO A 382 4.15 -12.02 37.83
N ALA A 383 4.68 -12.91 36.98
CA ALA A 383 5.63 -12.58 35.91
C ALA A 383 4.99 -11.85 34.71
N GLY A 384 4.80 -10.53 34.83
CA GLY A 384 4.36 -9.67 33.72
C GLY A 384 4.71 -8.17 33.84
N SER A 385 5.16 -7.69 35.00
CA SER A 385 5.21 -6.27 35.32
C SER A 385 6.62 -5.65 35.25
N ALA A 386 7.16 -5.50 34.02
CA ALA A 386 8.49 -4.94 33.80
C ALA A 386 8.69 -3.51 34.39
N GLU A 387 7.64 -2.67 34.35
CA GLU A 387 7.68 -1.32 34.92
C GLU A 387 7.72 -1.32 36.46
N VAL A 388 7.07 -2.29 37.10
CA VAL A 388 7.15 -2.50 38.55
C VAL A 388 8.55 -2.97 38.96
N GLN A 389 9.19 -3.84 38.17
CA GLN A 389 10.59 -4.23 38.40
C GLN A 389 11.56 -3.04 38.28
N GLY A 390 11.33 -2.12 37.33
CA GLY A 390 12.14 -0.90 37.18
C GLY A 390 11.99 0.09 38.35
N LEU A 391 10.76 0.32 38.82
CA LEU A 391 10.50 1.11 40.02
C LEU A 391 11.09 0.45 41.28
N LEU A 392 11.04 -0.87 41.37
CA LEU A 392 11.58 -1.65 42.48
C LEU A 392 13.11 -1.59 42.56
N GLU A 393 13.85 -1.75 41.45
CA GLU A 393 15.31 -1.56 41.45
C GLU A 393 15.70 -0.10 41.80
N THR A 394 14.84 0.86 41.47
CA THR A 394 15.00 2.25 41.93
C THR A 394 14.82 2.36 43.46
N VAL A 395 13.84 1.68 44.06
CA VAL A 395 13.68 1.62 45.52
C VAL A 395 14.85 0.88 46.19
N LYS A 396 15.33 -0.22 45.59
CA LYS A 396 16.48 -1.00 46.08
C LYS A 396 17.76 -0.17 46.10
N THR A 397 18.02 0.59 45.04
CA THR A 397 19.16 1.52 45.01
C THR A 397 19.00 2.66 46.02
N GLN A 398 17.80 3.24 46.20
CA GLN A 398 17.56 4.23 47.26
C GLN A 398 17.78 3.67 48.68
N LEU A 399 17.33 2.44 48.97
CA LEU A 399 17.59 1.78 50.26
C LEU A 399 19.09 1.54 50.48
N SER A 400 19.85 1.18 49.44
CA SER A 400 21.31 1.02 49.53
C SER A 400 22.09 2.34 49.73
N VAL A 401 21.41 3.49 49.71
CA VAL A 401 21.96 4.83 49.99
C VAL A 401 21.58 5.32 51.41
N LEU A 402 20.76 4.58 52.15
CA LEU A 402 20.57 4.81 53.59
C LEU A 402 21.92 4.65 54.33
N PRO A 403 22.18 5.46 55.38
CA PRO A 403 23.42 5.35 56.12
C PRO A 403 23.51 4.00 56.85
N THR A 404 24.49 3.19 56.47
CA THR A 404 24.88 1.99 57.22
C THR A 404 25.43 2.37 58.60
N GLY A 405 25.52 1.40 59.52
CA GLY A 405 26.02 1.59 60.88
C GLY A 405 27.45 2.15 60.96
N ALA A 406 28.22 2.10 59.86
CA ALA A 406 29.48 2.80 59.70
C ALA A 406 29.37 4.34 59.86
N ALA A 407 28.20 4.94 59.59
CA ALA A 407 27.93 6.35 59.88
C ALA A 407 27.86 6.66 61.40
N LEU A 408 27.77 5.62 62.23
CA LEU A 408 27.74 5.69 63.69
C LEU A 408 28.91 4.92 64.33
N GLU A 409 29.95 4.58 63.54
CA GLU A 409 31.15 3.94 64.06
C GLU A 409 31.90 4.90 65.00
N GLY A 410 31.88 4.55 66.30
CA GLY A 410 32.39 5.41 67.38
C GLY A 410 31.33 5.87 68.38
N LEU A 411 30.03 5.82 68.03
CA LEU A 411 28.96 5.95 69.03
C LEU A 411 28.79 4.64 69.81
N ASN A 412 29.61 4.54 70.85
CA ASN A 412 29.50 3.54 71.90
C ASN A 412 28.72 4.14 73.09
N THR A 413 27.90 3.34 73.78
CA THR A 413 27.43 3.75 75.11
C THR A 413 28.63 3.86 76.08
N VAL A 414 28.54 4.73 77.09
CA VAL A 414 29.62 4.86 78.07
C VAL A 414 29.68 3.58 78.92
N GLY A 415 30.72 2.76 78.71
CA GLY A 415 31.04 1.65 79.58
C GLY A 415 31.47 2.17 80.95
N ILE A 416 30.97 1.57 82.02
CA ILE A 416 31.29 1.94 83.39
C ILE A 416 32.13 0.83 84.00
N GLU A 417 33.38 1.15 84.34
CA GLU A 417 34.26 0.28 85.12
C GLU A 417 34.57 1.00 86.44
N ALA A 418 34.12 0.41 87.55
CA ALA A 418 34.32 0.93 88.89
C ALA A 418 34.99 -0.14 89.76
N VAL A 419 36.16 0.19 90.31
CA VAL A 419 36.95 -0.71 91.16
C VAL A 419 37.13 -0.10 92.53
N LEU A 420 36.49 -0.69 93.54
CA LEU A 420 36.76 -0.40 94.95
C LEU A 420 37.96 -1.23 95.39
N GLY A 421 39.04 -0.58 95.84
CA GLY A 421 40.28 -1.27 96.24
C GLY A 421 40.07 -2.27 97.38
N GLY A 422 40.72 -3.42 97.31
CA GLY A 422 40.71 -4.44 98.36
C GLY A 422 41.46 -3.97 99.62
N LEU A 423 41.05 -4.48 100.78
CA LEU A 423 41.68 -4.18 102.07
C LEU A 423 42.42 -5.40 102.60
N THR A 424 43.62 -5.21 103.13
CA THR A 424 44.41 -6.29 103.75
C THR A 424 45.10 -5.79 105.02
N SER A 425 44.95 -6.51 106.12
CA SER A 425 45.71 -6.31 107.35
C SER A 425 46.49 -7.59 107.68
N ARG A 426 47.72 -7.42 108.17
CA ARG A 426 48.59 -8.52 108.60
C ARG A 426 49.36 -8.11 109.85
N SER A 427 49.37 -9.01 110.83
CA SER A 427 50.06 -8.82 112.10
C SER A 427 50.83 -10.08 112.46
N SER A 428 52.04 -9.88 112.98
CA SER A 428 52.87 -10.95 113.52
C SER A 428 53.49 -10.49 114.84
N PHE A 429 53.62 -11.41 115.79
CA PHE A 429 54.15 -11.11 117.11
C PHE A 429 55.14 -12.19 117.55
N GLN A 430 56.20 -11.77 118.24
CA GLN A 430 57.24 -12.65 118.76
C GLN A 430 57.66 -12.17 120.16
N SER A 431 57.50 -13.01 121.18
CA SER A 431 57.72 -12.59 122.57
C SER A 431 59.20 -12.56 122.97
N SER A 432 59.57 -11.70 123.93
CA SER A 432 60.90 -11.67 124.55
C SER A 432 60.80 -11.41 126.05
N ALA A 433 61.29 -12.35 126.86
CA ALA A 433 61.26 -12.28 128.33
C ALA A 433 62.66 -12.48 128.92
N ARG A 434 63.08 -11.60 129.83
CA ARG A 434 64.35 -11.70 130.58
C ARG A 434 64.22 -11.02 131.96
N PRO A 435 64.71 -11.62 133.07
CA PRO A 435 64.47 -11.09 134.43
C PRO A 435 65.66 -10.36 135.09
N GLY A 436 65.37 -9.34 135.92
CA GLY A 436 66.09 -9.09 137.19
C GLY A 436 66.81 -7.75 137.46
N THR A 437 66.41 -7.09 138.57
CA THR A 437 67.16 -6.12 139.43
C THR A 437 67.28 -4.62 139.05
N THR A 438 67.57 -3.77 140.06
CA THR A 438 67.33 -2.29 140.17
C THR A 438 68.40 -1.62 141.09
N PRO A 439 68.47 -0.27 141.32
CA PRO A 439 67.81 0.91 140.71
C PRO A 439 68.81 1.70 139.79
N PRO A 440 69.30 2.98 139.93
CA PRO A 440 69.15 4.11 140.90
C PRO A 440 68.43 5.38 140.32
N PRO A 441 68.36 6.57 141.00
CA PRO A 441 67.43 7.66 140.63
C PRO A 441 67.97 9.04 140.14
N ALA A 442 67.13 9.71 139.34
CA ALA A 442 66.85 11.17 139.22
C ALA A 442 67.86 12.18 138.61
N VAL A 443 67.54 12.69 137.39
CA VAL A 443 67.62 14.11 136.95
C VAL A 443 66.62 14.35 135.79
N ASP A 444 66.07 15.57 135.63
CA ASP A 444 65.45 16.08 134.39
C ASP A 444 66.54 16.56 133.38
N PRO A 445 66.26 17.12 132.17
CA PRO A 445 65.08 17.11 131.29
C PRO A 445 65.48 16.29 130.00
N PRO A 446 65.36 16.69 128.69
CA PRO A 446 64.58 17.70 127.95
C PRO A 446 63.83 17.12 126.72
N ALA A 447 63.62 17.92 125.67
CA ALA A 447 62.90 17.59 124.43
C ALA A 447 63.80 17.52 123.18
N ASN A 448 63.38 16.78 122.14
CA ASN A 448 63.60 17.19 120.74
C ASN A 448 62.67 16.48 119.73
N ASP A 449 62.52 17.08 118.54
CA ASP A 449 61.90 16.53 117.31
C ASP A 449 62.91 15.59 116.57
N PRO A 450 62.52 14.73 115.59
CA PRO A 450 62.41 15.21 114.19
C PRO A 450 61.49 14.42 113.21
N GLN A 451 61.28 15.00 112.02
CA GLN A 451 60.84 14.31 110.77
C GLN A 451 61.98 13.49 110.10
N PRO A 452 61.68 12.61 109.11
CA PRO A 452 61.73 12.96 107.67
C PRO A 452 60.45 12.52 106.89
N GLN A 453 59.99 13.12 105.79
CA GLN A 453 60.57 13.36 104.44
C GLN A 453 60.84 12.12 103.57
N GLU A 454 60.17 12.01 102.41
CA GLU A 454 60.70 12.11 101.02
C GLU A 454 59.49 12.14 100.03
N ARG A 455 59.44 12.92 98.93
CA ARG A 455 60.16 12.86 97.63
C ARG A 455 59.92 11.57 96.82
N ALA A 456 59.95 11.56 95.47
CA ALA A 456 59.69 12.57 94.42
C ALA A 456 59.90 11.94 93.02
N GLN A 457 59.09 12.29 92.02
CA GLN A 457 59.38 12.33 90.56
C GLN A 457 58.07 12.76 89.84
N GLN A 458 58.00 13.78 88.97
CA GLN A 458 58.72 14.07 87.71
C GLN A 458 58.39 13.04 86.61
N ALA A 459 57.55 13.33 85.59
CA ALA A 459 57.64 14.34 84.48
C ALA A 459 58.18 13.69 83.17
N PRO A 460 58.12 14.34 81.98
CA PRO A 460 57.10 15.22 81.36
C PRO A 460 56.93 14.99 79.81
N LEU A 461 56.31 15.96 79.09
CA LEU A 461 56.45 16.25 77.63
C LEU A 461 55.85 15.20 76.64
N ALA A 462 55.54 15.48 75.36
CA ALA A 462 55.37 16.71 74.56
C ALA A 462 54.55 16.34 73.28
N ALA A 463 53.52 17.09 72.88
CA ALA A 463 53.55 18.24 71.94
C ALA A 463 53.50 17.84 70.42
N PRO A 464 53.11 18.72 69.47
CA PRO A 464 52.15 18.29 68.42
C PRO A 464 52.46 18.67 66.95
N LEU A 465 51.62 18.16 66.03
CA LEU A 465 51.32 18.64 64.64
C LEU A 465 52.48 18.59 63.61
N PRO A 466 52.17 18.42 62.29
CA PRO A 466 51.93 19.58 61.43
C PRO A 466 50.82 19.41 60.35
N PHE A 467 50.60 20.48 59.58
CA PHE A 467 49.57 20.71 58.56
C PHE A 467 50.03 20.39 57.10
N THR A 468 49.15 20.70 56.14
CA THR A 468 49.36 20.96 54.68
C THR A 468 49.23 19.76 53.72
N GLY A 469 48.73 19.93 52.48
CA GLY A 469 48.08 21.09 51.85
C GLY A 469 47.95 20.98 50.31
N GLN A 470 47.17 21.89 49.68
CA GLN A 470 46.89 22.01 48.23
C GLN A 470 46.03 20.87 47.59
N GLY A 471 45.30 21.08 46.48
CA GLY A 471 44.99 22.33 45.77
C GLY A 471 44.26 22.16 44.41
N SER A 472 43.63 23.26 43.94
CA SER A 472 43.13 23.55 42.56
C SER A 472 42.03 22.70 41.88
N LEU A 473 40.92 23.38 41.53
CA LEU A 473 40.06 23.07 40.35
C LEU A 473 40.72 23.58 39.05
N PRO A 474 40.37 23.05 37.87
CA PRO A 474 39.65 23.91 36.91
C PRO A 474 38.66 23.23 35.93
N ILE A 475 37.54 23.95 35.67
CA ILE A 475 36.87 24.17 34.37
C ILE A 475 36.56 22.96 33.46
N ALA A 476 35.25 22.64 33.34
CA ALA A 476 34.70 21.84 32.23
C ALA A 476 33.22 22.19 31.93
N LEU A 477 32.93 23.39 31.40
CA LEU A 477 31.54 23.88 31.22
C LEU A 477 31.32 24.72 29.94
N ALA A 478 31.89 24.31 28.80
CA ALA A 478 31.92 25.11 27.57
C ALA A 478 31.67 24.34 26.25
N VAL A 479 31.00 23.18 26.27
CA VAL A 479 30.84 22.30 25.08
C VAL A 479 29.39 22.17 24.58
N TRP A 480 28.38 22.33 25.44
CA TRP A 480 26.98 22.02 25.09
C TRP A 480 26.22 23.11 24.29
N MET A 481 26.77 24.32 24.16
CA MET A 481 26.08 25.48 23.57
C MET A 481 26.37 25.74 22.07
N VAL A 482 26.80 24.71 21.32
CA VAL A 482 27.07 24.84 19.87
C VAL A 482 26.20 23.93 19.00
N VAL A 483 25.83 22.74 19.48
CA VAL A 483 25.12 21.73 18.67
C VAL A 483 23.65 22.10 18.39
N ILE A 484 22.97 22.72 19.35
CA ILE A 484 21.53 23.04 19.24
C ILE A 484 21.26 24.17 18.24
N GLY A 485 22.21 25.10 18.04
CA GLY A 485 22.05 26.22 17.10
C GLY A 485 22.06 25.84 15.62
N GLY A 486 22.70 24.71 15.25
CA GLY A 486 22.84 24.30 13.85
C GLY A 486 21.57 23.74 13.21
N LEU A 487 20.69 23.11 14.00
CA LEU A 487 19.58 22.32 13.46
C LEU A 487 18.34 23.15 13.06
N LEU A 488 18.19 24.34 13.64
CA LEU A 488 17.05 25.26 13.41
C LEU A 488 17.15 26.08 12.11
N LEU A 489 18.32 26.14 11.48
CA LEU A 489 18.54 26.88 10.22
C LEU A 489 18.27 26.06 8.95
N VAL A 490 18.14 24.73 9.05
CA VAL A 490 17.94 23.82 7.91
C VAL A 490 16.46 23.56 7.61
N SER A 491 15.60 23.57 8.63
CA SER A 491 14.17 23.26 8.50
C SER A 491 13.35 24.35 7.78
N THR A 492 13.70 25.62 7.97
CA THR A 492 12.91 26.77 7.49
C THR A 492 13.02 27.03 5.98
N GLN A 493 14.03 26.49 5.30
CA GLN A 493 14.18 26.65 3.84
C GLN A 493 13.29 25.68 3.03
N ARG A 494 13.08 24.43 3.50
CA ARG A 494 12.25 23.45 2.78
C ARG A 494 10.76 23.79 2.73
N ALA A 495 10.27 24.63 3.65
CA ALA A 495 8.86 25.02 3.70
C ALA A 495 8.43 25.99 2.56
N LYS A 496 9.37 26.74 1.95
CA LYS A 496 9.04 27.74 0.92
C LYS A 496 8.94 27.20 -0.51
N THR A 497 9.60 26.08 -0.82
CA THR A 497 9.66 25.54 -2.20
C THR A 497 8.45 24.69 -2.58
N LEU A 498 7.70 24.13 -1.62
CA LEU A 498 6.50 23.34 -1.91
C LEU A 498 5.25 24.18 -2.24
N LYS A 499 5.14 25.40 -1.71
CA LYS A 499 3.96 26.26 -1.92
C LYS A 499 3.91 26.96 -3.28
N ALA A 500 4.93 26.78 -4.12
CA ALA A 500 5.03 27.37 -5.45
C ALA A 500 4.61 26.43 -6.61
N LYS A 501 4.17 25.19 -6.31
CA LYS A 501 3.96 24.14 -7.33
C LYS A 501 2.55 23.53 -7.37
N GLY A 502 1.57 24.18 -6.73
CA GLY A 502 0.18 23.69 -6.61
C GLY A 502 -0.86 24.73 -7.03
N ASN A 503 -0.58 25.56 -8.03
CA ASN A 503 -1.47 26.65 -8.44
C ASN A 503 -1.47 26.87 -9.98
N THR A 504 -1.27 25.81 -10.75
CA THR A 504 -1.27 25.79 -12.23
C THR A 504 -1.83 24.46 -12.76
N GLU A 505 -3.01 24.06 -12.27
CA GLU A 505 -3.84 23.00 -12.87
C GLU A 505 -5.28 23.04 -12.30
N SER A 506 -6.10 23.95 -12.85
CA SER A 506 -7.58 23.94 -12.88
C SER A 506 -8.09 25.05 -13.80
#